data_AF-A0A7C7RP82-F1
#
_entry.id   AF-A0A7C7RP82-F1
#
_cell.length_a   1.000
_cell.length_b   1.000
_cell.length_c   1.000
_cell.angle_alpha   90.00
_cell.angle_beta   90.00
_cell.angle_gamma   90.00
#
_symmetry.space_group_name_H-M   'P 1'
#
loop_
_entity.id
_entity.type
_entity.pdbx_description
1 polymer ?
#
loop_
_entity_poly.entity_id
_entity_poly.type
_entity_poly.pdbx_seq_one_letter_code
_entity_poly.pdbx_strand_id
1 'polypeptide(L)'
;MASSSQSRFIFLGGIPVFDYIITPSLKEIFRAVANDLIMIDDKILLPLGTIFVCQIEDEKQLLYVNPMAACEVQKVNEKYYYTMALGGKHTEHTGLSLCLFDPAAILAELNQAYPEIIRDENDLKLVQVEKPTQIQLGGNNRNLIEAIHSLYDSPELESDSSGIKYEHLFFFDVKTPKFKLIKKFYHDFKVTIGNMVDMHVDDLLPRESYVITIEDEAADRRLDRIVLSNCTNEEVIPAEKLAQRYFDLEYKLRKDKDFIKTNLIINSLTNPEELRLVCRLLNTAYASSVTTFLCPTKTLFKCFDA
;
A
#
# COMPACT_ATOMS: atom_id res chain seq x y z
N MET A 1 7.41 -44.18 -4.01
CA MET A 1 7.79 -42.77 -4.07
C MET A 1 6.53 -42.00 -4.46
N ALA A 2 5.96 -41.20 -3.55
CA ALA A 2 4.83 -40.37 -3.90
C ALA A 2 5.32 -39.34 -4.94
N SER A 3 4.65 -39.26 -6.08
CA SER A 3 4.90 -38.15 -7.01
C SER A 3 4.64 -36.86 -6.24
N SER A 4 5.65 -36.00 -6.09
CA SER A 4 5.42 -34.67 -5.49
C SER A 4 4.30 -34.00 -6.28
N SER A 5 3.15 -33.79 -5.64
CA SER A 5 2.03 -33.16 -6.31
C SER A 5 2.44 -31.71 -6.57
N GLN A 6 2.78 -31.40 -7.82
CA GLN A 6 3.09 -30.03 -8.20
C GLN A 6 1.84 -29.18 -7.92
N SER A 7 2.02 -28.10 -7.17
CA SER A 7 0.94 -27.15 -6.94
C SER A 7 1.42 -25.75 -7.26
N ARG A 8 0.48 -24.83 -7.49
CA ARG A 8 0.82 -23.43 -7.70
C ARG A 8 -0.19 -22.50 -7.07
N PHE A 9 0.30 -21.37 -6.60
CA PHE A 9 -0.50 -20.24 -6.15
C PHE A 9 -0.37 -19.11 -7.17
N ILE A 10 -1.49 -18.65 -7.70
CA ILE A 10 -1.57 -17.49 -8.59
C ILE A 10 -2.28 -16.37 -7.83
N PHE A 11 -1.56 -15.30 -7.50
CA PHE A 11 -2.10 -14.10 -6.89
C PHE A 11 -2.55 -13.13 -8.00
N LEU A 12 -3.75 -12.59 -7.85
CA LEU A 12 -4.34 -11.58 -8.72
C LEU A 12 -4.71 -10.33 -7.94
N GLY A 13 -4.62 -9.19 -8.62
CA GLY A 13 -4.88 -7.87 -8.06
C GLY A 13 -3.78 -7.44 -7.09
N GLY A 14 -4.05 -6.42 -6.27
CA GLY A 14 -3.11 -5.94 -5.24
C GLY A 14 -1.80 -5.40 -5.81
N ILE A 15 -1.76 -4.10 -6.07
CA ILE A 15 -0.54 -3.44 -6.53
C ILE A 15 0.47 -3.35 -5.39
N PRO A 16 1.77 -3.59 -5.66
CA PRO A 16 2.83 -3.40 -4.69
C PRO A 16 2.73 -2.04 -3.99
N VAL A 17 2.78 -2.06 -2.66
CA VAL A 17 2.70 -0.84 -1.84
C VAL A 17 4.07 -0.56 -1.24
N PHE A 18 4.49 0.69 -1.27
CA PHE A 18 5.70 1.13 -0.60
C PHE A 18 5.32 1.84 0.70
N ASP A 19 5.54 1.15 1.82
CA ASP A 19 5.28 1.68 3.15
C ASP A 19 6.52 2.45 3.62
N TYR A 20 6.36 3.75 3.80
CA TYR A 20 7.29 4.66 4.47
C TYR A 20 7.01 4.60 5.97
N ILE A 21 7.88 3.94 6.72
CA ILE A 21 7.73 3.74 8.16
C ILE A 21 8.31 4.96 8.89
N ILE A 22 7.42 5.80 9.43
CA ILE A 22 7.76 7.05 10.12
C ILE A 22 7.47 6.86 11.60
N THR A 23 8.47 7.05 12.46
CA THR A 23 8.36 6.73 13.89
C THR A 23 8.67 7.94 14.76
N PRO A 24 7.79 8.96 14.76
CA PRO A 24 8.02 10.13 15.59
C PRO A 24 7.81 9.78 17.07
N SER A 25 8.60 10.38 17.95
CA SER A 25 8.29 10.37 19.38
C SER A 25 7.23 11.40 19.71
N LEU A 26 6.43 11.14 20.75
CA LEU A 26 5.45 12.12 21.23
C LEU A 26 6.15 13.42 21.69
N LYS A 27 7.40 13.33 22.16
CA LYS A 27 8.24 14.49 22.53
C LYS A 27 8.60 15.36 21.33
N GLU A 28 8.94 14.77 20.19
CA GLU A 28 9.19 15.51 18.95
C GLU A 28 7.96 16.31 18.52
N ILE A 29 6.79 15.66 18.56
CA ILE A 29 5.51 16.29 18.24
C ILE A 29 5.25 17.45 19.21
N PHE A 30 5.30 17.20 20.53
CA PHE A 30 5.08 18.21 21.56
C PHE A 30 6.02 19.42 21.41
N ARG A 31 7.29 19.19 21.08
CA ARG A 31 8.28 20.24 20.82
C ARG A 31 7.88 21.11 19.63
N ALA A 32 7.47 20.51 18.53
CA ALA A 32 7.11 21.22 17.30
C ALA A 32 5.81 22.02 17.42
N VAL A 33 4.82 21.48 18.13
CA VAL A 33 3.50 22.12 18.30
C VAL A 33 3.37 22.92 19.60
N ALA A 34 4.45 23.09 20.36
CA ALA A 34 4.49 23.82 21.62
C ALA A 34 3.39 23.40 22.63
N ASN A 35 3.19 22.08 22.77
CA ASN A 35 2.10 21.47 23.57
C ASN A 35 0.67 21.71 23.09
N ASP A 36 0.48 22.28 21.90
CA ASP A 36 -0.83 22.43 21.26
C ASP A 36 -1.21 21.15 20.50
N LEU A 37 -1.56 20.08 21.22
CA LEU A 37 -2.15 18.86 20.65
C LEU A 37 -3.26 18.34 21.53
N ILE A 38 -4.21 17.64 20.94
CA ILE A 38 -5.32 17.03 21.67
C ILE A 38 -5.35 15.53 21.34
N MET A 39 -5.31 14.70 22.37
CA MET A 39 -5.52 13.26 22.24
C MET A 39 -6.88 12.91 22.82
N ILE A 40 -7.74 12.25 22.03
CA ILE A 40 -9.07 11.82 22.42
C ILE A 40 -9.24 10.38 21.96
N ASP A 41 -9.37 9.44 22.89
CA ASP A 41 -9.50 8.00 22.61
C ASP A 41 -8.42 7.50 21.62
N ASP A 42 -8.82 7.16 20.41
CA ASP A 42 -7.99 6.66 19.31
C ASP A 42 -7.60 7.75 18.31
N LYS A 43 -7.76 9.03 18.65
CA LYS A 43 -7.48 10.16 17.74
C LYS A 43 -6.45 11.10 18.32
N ILE A 44 -5.62 11.61 17.43
CA ILE A 44 -4.73 12.73 17.69
C ILE A 44 -5.12 13.90 16.78
N LEU A 45 -5.32 15.06 17.38
CA LEU A 45 -5.59 16.31 16.69
C LEU A 45 -4.33 17.14 16.77
N LEU A 46 -3.79 17.51 15.60
CA LEU A 46 -2.61 18.36 15.47
C LEU A 46 -3.01 19.68 14.80
N PRO A 47 -2.38 20.80 15.19
CA PRO A 47 -2.68 22.11 14.61
C PRO A 47 -2.50 22.08 13.09
N LEU A 48 -3.38 22.77 12.39
CA LEU A 48 -3.23 22.97 10.95
C LEU A 48 -1.85 23.57 10.64
N GLY A 49 -1.16 23.04 9.62
CA GLY A 49 0.23 23.39 9.31
C GLY A 49 1.27 22.47 9.93
N THR A 50 0.87 21.44 10.70
CA THR A 50 1.82 20.46 11.24
C THR A 50 2.26 19.45 10.17
N ILE A 51 3.56 19.43 9.85
CA ILE A 51 4.20 18.64 8.79
C ILE A 51 5.28 17.74 9.39
N PHE A 52 5.35 16.48 8.97
CA PHE A 52 6.41 15.56 9.40
C PHE A 52 7.59 15.64 8.43
N VAL A 53 8.75 16.02 8.96
CA VAL A 53 10.00 16.13 8.20
C VAL A 53 10.84 14.90 8.49
N CYS A 54 11.09 14.12 7.45
CA CYS A 54 11.60 12.77 7.55
C CYS A 54 12.86 12.63 6.69
N GLN A 55 13.92 12.03 7.24
CA GLN A 55 15.07 11.60 6.44
C GLN A 55 14.84 10.16 6.00
N ILE A 56 14.78 9.89 4.70
CA ILE A 56 14.72 8.52 4.19
C ILE A 56 16.09 7.85 4.40
N GLU A 57 16.09 6.61 4.87
CA GLU A 57 17.30 5.80 5.05
C GLU A 57 18.10 5.70 3.73
N ASP A 58 19.42 5.89 3.80
CA ASP A 58 20.35 5.89 2.67
C ASP A 58 20.12 6.96 1.57
N GLU A 59 19.12 7.83 1.72
CA GLU A 59 18.92 8.99 0.86
C GLU A 59 19.39 10.26 1.58
N LYS A 60 19.77 11.29 0.81
CA LYS A 60 20.18 12.60 1.37
C LYS A 60 19.05 13.61 1.43
N GLN A 61 17.93 13.30 0.79
CA GLN A 61 16.84 14.23 0.60
C GLN A 61 15.86 14.12 1.76
N LEU A 62 15.39 15.28 2.25
CA LEU A 62 14.32 15.32 3.24
C LEU A 62 12.97 15.17 2.54
N LEU A 63 12.15 14.32 3.14
CA LEU A 63 10.78 14.06 2.77
C LEU A 63 9.87 14.84 3.72
N TYR A 64 8.93 15.59 3.16
CA TYR A 64 7.94 16.29 3.96
C TYR A 64 6.57 15.68 3.74
N VAL A 65 6.04 15.05 4.77
CA VAL A 65 4.74 14.40 4.74
C VAL A 65 3.69 15.36 5.29
N ASN A 66 2.65 15.58 4.50
CA ASN A 66 1.56 16.50 4.77
C ASN A 66 0.27 15.74 5.11
N PRO A 67 -0.05 15.53 6.40
CA PRO A 67 -1.26 14.81 6.78
C PRO A 67 -2.56 15.49 6.35
N MET A 68 -2.56 16.80 6.10
CA MET A 68 -3.74 17.55 5.66
C MET A 68 -4.21 17.13 4.26
N ALA A 69 -3.35 16.45 3.48
CA ALA A 69 -3.76 15.84 2.23
C ALA A 69 -4.73 14.68 2.43
N ALA A 70 -4.75 14.00 3.58
CA ALA A 70 -5.54 12.79 3.80
C ALA A 70 -6.46 12.84 5.04
N CYS A 71 -6.33 13.89 5.87
CA CYS A 71 -7.03 13.99 7.15
C CYS A 71 -8.08 15.11 7.13
N GLU A 72 -9.17 14.89 7.86
CA GLU A 72 -10.22 15.89 8.03
C GLU A 72 -9.75 17.04 8.92
N VAL A 73 -10.04 18.27 8.49
CA VAL A 73 -9.79 19.51 9.23
C VAL A 73 -11.05 19.91 9.99
N GLN A 74 -10.89 20.24 11.27
CA GLN A 74 -11.96 20.69 12.15
C GLN A 74 -11.53 21.88 13.01
N LYS A 75 -12.52 22.66 13.46
CA LYS A 75 -12.32 23.83 14.31
C LYS A 75 -12.70 23.50 15.75
N VAL A 76 -11.78 23.71 16.70
CA VAL A 76 -11.95 23.51 18.15
C VAL A 76 -11.51 24.78 18.86
N ASN A 77 -12.41 25.41 19.62
CA ASN A 77 -12.15 26.65 20.37
C ASN A 77 -11.40 27.72 19.54
N GLU A 78 -11.93 28.06 18.36
CA GLU A 78 -11.35 29.03 17.43
C GLU A 78 -10.02 28.65 16.76
N LYS A 79 -9.47 27.46 17.03
CA LYS A 79 -8.28 26.91 16.38
C LYS A 79 -8.61 25.78 15.42
N TYR A 80 -7.83 25.63 14.36
CA TYR A 80 -8.00 24.57 13.37
C TYR A 80 -7.00 23.43 13.62
N TYR A 81 -7.51 22.20 13.61
CA TYR A 81 -6.74 20.97 13.76
C TYR A 81 -7.09 20.02 12.62
N TYR A 82 -6.13 19.20 12.18
CA TYR A 82 -6.45 18.00 11.43
C TYR A 82 -6.48 16.78 12.37
N THR A 83 -7.32 15.80 12.03
CA THR A 83 -7.54 14.62 12.87
C THR A 83 -6.93 13.38 12.25
N MET A 84 -5.99 12.74 12.96
CA MET A 84 -5.47 11.43 12.59
C MET A 84 -6.06 10.37 13.52
N ALA A 85 -6.58 9.28 12.94
CA ALA A 85 -7.09 8.15 13.71
C ALA A 85 -6.04 7.03 13.79
N LEU A 86 -5.73 6.59 15.00
CA LEU A 86 -4.87 5.45 15.28
C LEU A 86 -5.54 4.17 14.74
N GLY A 87 -4.76 3.30 14.11
CA GLY A 87 -5.25 2.11 13.40
C GLY A 87 -5.98 2.42 12.08
N GLY A 88 -6.15 3.70 11.74
CA GLY A 88 -6.90 4.17 10.56
C GLY A 88 -6.09 4.14 9.27
N LYS A 89 -6.80 3.97 8.14
CA LYS A 89 -6.27 4.21 6.80
C LYS A 89 -6.97 5.41 6.17
N HIS A 90 -6.17 6.39 5.80
CA HIS A 90 -6.59 7.66 5.22
C HIS A 90 -6.08 7.75 3.79
N THR A 91 -6.96 8.05 2.85
CA THR A 91 -6.61 8.25 1.45
C THR A 91 -6.46 9.75 1.20
N GLU A 92 -5.48 10.12 0.41
CA GLU A 92 -5.32 11.48 -0.10
C GLU A 92 -6.63 11.97 -0.74
N HIS A 93 -7.06 13.15 -0.32
CA HIS A 93 -8.16 13.90 -0.88
C HIS A 93 -7.64 14.74 -2.03
N THR A 94 -8.51 14.99 -3.02
CA THR A 94 -8.17 15.85 -4.15
C THR A 94 -7.93 17.28 -3.65
N GLY A 95 -6.68 17.77 -3.71
CA GLY A 95 -6.39 19.19 -3.51
C GLY A 95 -5.05 19.55 -2.87
N LEU A 96 -4.41 18.63 -2.15
CA LEU A 96 -3.10 18.85 -1.52
C LEU A 96 -2.21 17.64 -1.77
N SER A 97 -0.91 17.88 -1.99
CA SER A 97 0.06 16.80 -2.11
C SER A 97 0.33 16.19 -0.75
N LEU A 98 0.20 14.87 -0.64
CA LEU A 98 0.54 14.13 0.59
C LEU A 98 2.03 14.19 0.94
N CYS A 99 2.87 14.37 -0.07
CA CYS A 99 4.31 14.39 0.09
C CYS A 99 4.97 15.35 -0.91
N LEU A 100 5.93 16.13 -0.41
CA LEU A 100 6.79 16.99 -1.20
C LEU A 100 8.24 16.93 -0.69
N PHE A 101 9.18 17.35 -1.52
CA PHE A 101 10.60 17.42 -1.18
C PHE A 101 11.12 18.86 -1.02
N ASP A 102 10.23 19.84 -1.22
CA ASP A 102 10.53 21.26 -1.11
C ASP A 102 9.57 21.92 -0.11
N PRO A 103 10.07 22.48 1.02
CA PRO A 103 9.22 23.16 1.99
C PRO A 103 8.49 24.38 1.39
N ALA A 104 9.06 25.06 0.40
CA ALA A 104 8.41 26.21 -0.23
C ALA A 104 7.17 25.78 -1.03
N ALA A 105 7.23 24.61 -1.68
CA ALA A 105 6.07 24.05 -2.39
C ALA A 105 4.94 23.68 -1.42
N ILE A 106 5.25 23.11 -0.25
CA ILE A 106 4.26 22.79 0.78
C ILE A 106 3.59 24.07 1.28
N LEU A 107 4.38 25.08 1.59
CA LEU A 107 3.87 26.36 2.04
C LEU A 107 2.94 26.96 0.98
N ALA A 108 3.33 26.93 -0.29
CA ALA A 108 2.50 27.44 -1.38
C ALA A 108 1.17 26.70 -1.49
N GLU A 109 1.17 25.36 -1.45
CA GLU A 109 -0.07 24.56 -1.49
C GLU A 109 -0.98 24.84 -0.29
N LEU A 110 -0.41 24.89 0.92
CA LEU A 110 -1.18 25.12 2.14
C LEU A 110 -1.66 26.56 2.27
N ASN A 111 -0.87 27.53 1.80
CA ASN A 111 -1.30 28.92 1.72
C ASN A 111 -2.45 29.09 0.72
N GLN A 112 -2.43 28.36 -0.40
CA GLN A 112 -3.53 28.38 -1.36
C GLN A 112 -4.81 27.75 -0.77
N ALA A 113 -4.69 26.65 -0.03
CA ALA A 113 -5.83 25.95 0.56
C ALA A 113 -6.37 26.65 1.83
N TYR A 114 -5.50 27.24 2.64
CA TYR A 114 -5.81 27.82 3.95
C TYR A 114 -5.14 29.18 4.18
N PRO A 115 -5.38 30.19 3.31
CA PRO A 115 -4.65 31.46 3.31
C PRO A 115 -4.80 32.29 4.59
N GLU A 116 -5.93 32.14 5.27
CA GLU A 116 -6.22 32.86 6.52
C GLU A 116 -5.51 32.26 7.74
N ILE A 117 -4.98 31.04 7.61
CA ILE A 117 -4.37 30.27 8.72
C ILE A 117 -2.87 30.08 8.49
N ILE A 118 -2.48 29.74 7.26
CA ILE A 118 -1.10 29.47 6.86
C ILE A 118 -0.69 30.54 5.86
N ARG A 119 0.06 31.54 6.30
CA ARG A 119 0.45 32.72 5.49
C ARG A 119 1.93 32.67 5.11
N ASP A 120 2.77 32.24 6.05
CA ASP A 120 4.20 32.15 5.87
C ASP A 120 4.80 30.95 6.62
N GLU A 121 6.12 30.80 6.51
CA GLU A 121 6.89 29.68 7.09
C GLU A 121 6.71 29.53 8.61
N ASN A 122 6.40 30.61 9.34
CA ASN A 122 6.24 30.57 10.80
C ASN A 122 4.92 29.90 11.24
N ASP A 123 3.94 29.84 10.33
CA ASP A 123 2.68 29.16 10.57
C ASP A 123 2.83 27.62 10.43
N LEU A 124 3.90 27.14 9.79
CA LEU A 124 4.21 25.70 9.72
C LEU A 124 4.78 25.17 11.04
N LYS A 125 4.33 23.99 11.45
CA LYS A 125 4.86 23.25 12.61
C LYS A 125 5.60 22.01 12.13
N LEU A 126 6.90 22.15 11.94
CA LEU A 126 7.74 21.08 11.39
C LEU A 126 8.16 20.10 12.50
N VAL A 127 7.57 18.91 12.49
CA VAL A 127 7.96 17.79 13.35
C VAL A 127 9.18 17.12 12.72
N GLN A 128 10.37 17.38 13.27
CA GLN A 128 11.60 16.72 12.85
C GLN A 128 11.63 15.30 13.44
N VAL A 129 11.50 14.29 12.58
CA VAL A 129 11.55 12.88 12.99
C VAL A 129 13.02 12.46 13.07
N GLU A 130 13.51 12.15 14.28
CA GLU A 130 14.94 11.85 14.49
C GLU A 130 15.33 10.49 13.92
N LYS A 131 14.39 9.52 13.92
CA LYS A 131 14.60 8.19 13.35
C LYS A 131 14.48 8.22 11.81
N PRO A 132 15.46 7.67 11.08
CA PRO A 132 15.35 7.54 9.63
C PRO A 132 14.11 6.75 9.23
N THR A 133 13.43 7.23 8.19
CA THR A 133 12.27 6.58 7.59
C THR A 133 12.72 5.44 6.70
N GLN A 134 12.21 4.25 6.99
CA GLN A 134 12.49 3.06 6.19
C GLN A 134 11.42 2.87 5.12
N ILE A 135 11.84 2.50 3.91
CA ILE A 135 10.92 2.11 2.84
C ILE A 135 10.85 0.59 2.80
N GLN A 136 9.66 0.04 2.98
CA GLN A 136 9.41 -1.38 2.95
C GLN A 136 8.34 -1.73 1.92
N LEU A 137 8.36 -2.99 1.44
CA LEU A 137 7.29 -3.49 0.59
C LEU A 137 6.11 -3.92 1.46
N GLY A 138 5.04 -3.15 1.42
CA GLY A 138 3.80 -3.41 2.12
C GLY A 138 2.74 -4.10 1.25
N GLY A 139 1.51 -4.07 1.77
CA GLY A 139 0.32 -4.51 1.05
C GLY A 139 -0.10 -5.95 1.32
N ASN A 140 -1.38 -6.23 1.05
CA ASN A 140 -2.01 -7.50 1.42
C ASN A 140 -1.43 -8.69 0.65
N ASN A 141 -1.10 -8.56 -0.64
CA ASN A 141 -0.53 -9.68 -1.41
C ASN A 141 0.86 -10.06 -0.93
N ARG A 142 1.69 -9.08 -0.54
CA ARG A 142 2.97 -9.34 0.12
C ARG A 142 2.75 -10.17 1.39
N ASN A 143 1.85 -9.74 2.28
CA ASN A 143 1.58 -10.45 3.53
C ASN A 143 1.00 -11.86 3.32
N LEU A 144 0.14 -12.05 2.31
CA LEU A 144 -0.40 -13.37 1.97
C LEU A 144 0.69 -14.30 1.43
N ILE A 145 1.56 -13.80 0.56
CA ILE A 145 2.72 -14.55 0.05
C ILE A 145 3.58 -15.01 1.23
N GLU A 146 3.97 -14.11 2.13
CA GLU A 146 4.80 -14.47 3.29
C GLU A 146 4.14 -15.47 4.22
N ALA A 147 2.85 -15.30 4.50
CA ALA A 147 2.11 -16.20 5.36
C ALA A 147 2.02 -17.61 4.76
N ILE A 148 1.74 -17.70 3.45
CA ILE A 148 1.69 -18.97 2.75
C ILE A 148 3.07 -19.62 2.72
N HIS A 149 4.13 -18.86 2.41
CA HIS A 149 5.50 -19.35 2.46
C HIS A 149 5.86 -19.90 3.84
N SER A 150 5.56 -19.15 4.90
CA SER A 150 5.87 -19.56 6.28
C SER A 150 5.20 -20.88 6.68
N LEU A 151 4.01 -21.17 6.13
CA LEU A 151 3.32 -22.46 6.36
C LEU A 151 4.04 -23.62 5.67
N TYR A 152 4.55 -23.39 4.46
CA TYR A 152 5.17 -24.41 3.62
C TYR A 152 6.70 -24.54 3.78
N ASP A 153 7.35 -23.56 4.42
CA ASP A 153 8.78 -23.54 4.73
C ASP A 153 9.11 -24.27 6.06
N SER A 154 8.14 -24.97 6.67
CA SER A 154 8.41 -25.82 7.83
C SER A 154 9.21 -27.07 7.43
N PRO A 155 10.25 -27.47 8.20
CA PRO A 155 11.07 -28.65 7.90
C PRO A 155 10.25 -29.94 7.69
N GLU A 156 9.12 -30.05 8.36
CA GLU A 156 8.20 -31.18 8.27
C GLU A 156 7.43 -31.24 6.94
N LEU A 157 7.25 -30.11 6.26
CA LEU A 157 6.53 -30.00 4.99
C LEU A 157 7.46 -29.80 3.77
N GLU A 158 8.77 -29.65 3.97
CA GLU A 158 9.75 -29.35 2.91
C GLU A 158 9.69 -30.34 1.73
N SER A 159 9.51 -31.63 2.03
CA SER A 159 9.40 -32.68 1.00
C SER A 159 8.14 -32.54 0.13
N ASP A 160 7.05 -32.03 0.70
CA ASP A 160 5.76 -31.80 0.04
C ASP A 160 5.67 -30.40 -0.60
N SER A 161 6.45 -29.43 -0.10
CA SER A 161 6.44 -28.04 -0.56
C SER A 161 7.46 -27.72 -1.66
N SER A 162 8.46 -28.58 -1.88
CA SER A 162 9.49 -28.41 -2.92
C SER A 162 8.95 -28.25 -4.35
N GLY A 163 7.74 -28.72 -4.63
CA GLY A 163 7.06 -28.61 -5.93
C GLY A 163 6.09 -27.44 -6.07
N ILE A 164 5.99 -26.55 -5.08
CA ILE A 164 5.04 -25.43 -5.09
C ILE A 164 5.62 -24.24 -5.87
N LYS A 165 4.84 -23.72 -6.82
CA LYS A 165 5.18 -22.51 -7.58
C LYS A 165 4.33 -21.33 -7.13
N TYR A 166 4.91 -20.15 -7.08
CA TYR A 166 4.20 -18.91 -6.74
C TYR A 166 4.29 -17.94 -7.92
N GLU A 167 3.16 -17.41 -8.37
CA GLU A 167 3.05 -16.41 -9.43
C GLU A 167 2.17 -15.26 -8.96
N HIS A 168 2.58 -14.02 -9.16
CA HIS A 168 1.75 -12.85 -8.87
C HIS A 168 1.64 -11.97 -10.11
N LEU A 169 0.40 -11.73 -10.54
CA LEU A 169 0.09 -10.94 -11.71
C LEU A 169 -0.45 -9.57 -11.30
N PHE A 170 0.38 -8.55 -11.46
CA PHE A 170 0.05 -7.14 -11.16
C PHE A 170 0.54 -6.22 -12.29
N PHE A 171 0.00 -5.00 -12.37
CA PHE A 171 0.55 -3.95 -13.25
C PHE A 171 1.49 -3.04 -12.46
N PHE A 172 2.54 -2.54 -13.10
CA PHE A 172 3.50 -1.63 -12.49
C PHE A 172 4.22 -0.79 -13.54
N ASP A 173 4.66 0.42 -13.19
CA ASP A 173 5.65 1.12 -14.00
C ASP A 173 7.07 0.62 -13.67
N VAL A 174 7.57 -0.30 -14.49
CA VAL A 174 8.89 -0.93 -14.32
C VAL A 174 10.06 0.04 -14.48
N LYS A 175 9.84 1.25 -15.01
CA LYS A 175 10.86 2.31 -15.10
C LYS A 175 11.10 3.00 -13.76
N THR A 176 10.18 2.85 -12.81
CA THR A 176 10.30 3.40 -11.46
C THR A 176 11.51 2.81 -10.72
N PRO A 177 12.40 3.62 -10.09
CA PRO A 177 13.55 3.10 -9.34
C PRO A 177 13.19 2.09 -8.24
N LYS A 178 12.02 2.27 -7.61
CA LYS A 178 11.47 1.39 -6.56
C LYS A 178 11.13 -0.03 -7.07
N PHE A 179 11.08 -0.27 -8.38
CA PHE A 179 10.90 -1.61 -8.93
C PHE A 179 12.01 -2.59 -8.49
N LYS A 180 13.19 -2.09 -8.10
CA LYS A 180 14.26 -2.92 -7.52
C LYS A 180 13.84 -3.59 -6.21
N LEU A 181 13.08 -2.91 -5.36
CA LEU A 181 12.57 -3.47 -4.10
C LEU A 181 11.56 -4.59 -4.35
N ILE A 182 10.68 -4.40 -5.33
CA ILE A 182 9.77 -5.44 -5.82
C ILE A 182 10.61 -6.64 -6.25
N LYS A 183 11.51 -6.50 -7.22
CA LYS A 183 12.32 -7.64 -7.70
C LYS A 183 13.05 -8.39 -6.59
N LYS A 184 13.61 -7.69 -5.61
CA LYS A 184 14.26 -8.30 -4.45
C LYS A 184 13.29 -9.16 -3.65
N PHE A 185 12.15 -8.60 -3.22
CA PHE A 185 11.15 -9.36 -2.45
C PHE A 185 10.68 -10.62 -3.19
N TYR A 186 10.30 -10.49 -4.47
CA TYR A 186 9.78 -11.62 -5.24
C TYR A 186 10.87 -12.67 -5.49
N HIS A 187 12.15 -12.27 -5.61
CA HIS A 187 13.27 -13.21 -5.67
C HIS A 187 13.46 -13.97 -4.36
N ASP A 188 13.48 -13.26 -3.22
CA ASP A 188 13.69 -13.84 -1.88
C ASP A 188 12.61 -14.88 -1.55
N PHE A 189 11.37 -14.62 -1.97
CA PHE A 189 10.23 -15.54 -1.82
C PHE A 189 10.00 -16.47 -3.02
N LYS A 190 10.92 -16.53 -4.00
CA LYS A 190 10.80 -17.43 -5.19
C LYS A 190 9.47 -17.27 -5.95
N VAL A 191 8.91 -16.06 -5.96
CA VAL A 191 7.66 -15.72 -6.66
C VAL A 191 7.97 -15.19 -8.06
N THR A 192 7.26 -15.70 -9.06
CA THR A 192 7.37 -15.24 -10.44
C THR A 192 6.41 -14.07 -10.69
N ILE A 193 6.90 -12.98 -11.28
CA ILE A 193 6.10 -11.76 -11.53
C ILE A 193 5.61 -11.62 -12.99
N GLY A 194 5.60 -12.71 -13.74
CA GLY A 194 5.26 -12.72 -15.17
C GLY A 194 6.29 -12.02 -16.05
N ASN A 195 5.88 -11.65 -17.26
CA ASN A 195 6.71 -10.92 -18.22
C ASN A 195 6.69 -9.41 -17.92
N MET A 196 7.87 -8.79 -17.86
CA MET A 196 8.01 -7.36 -17.56
C MET A 196 7.36 -6.45 -18.62
N VAL A 197 7.31 -6.87 -19.88
CA VAL A 197 6.65 -6.10 -20.95
C VAL A 197 5.14 -6.06 -20.72
N ASP A 198 4.56 -7.20 -20.33
CA ASP A 198 3.12 -7.36 -20.18
C ASP A 198 2.61 -6.69 -18.89
N MET A 199 3.45 -6.63 -17.85
CA MET A 199 3.12 -5.95 -16.60
C MET A 199 3.31 -4.44 -16.65
N HIS A 200 4.13 -3.93 -17.58
CA HIS A 200 4.48 -2.52 -17.63
C HIS A 200 3.29 -1.65 -18.04
N VAL A 201 2.98 -0.63 -17.24
CA VAL A 201 2.09 0.47 -17.61
C VAL A 201 2.87 1.76 -17.41
N ASP A 202 2.95 2.57 -18.46
CA ASP A 202 3.63 3.88 -18.42
C ASP A 202 2.89 4.82 -17.48
N ASP A 203 3.65 5.56 -16.67
CA ASP A 203 3.14 6.60 -15.77
C ASP A 203 2.14 6.07 -14.73
N LEU A 204 2.19 4.77 -14.44
CA LEU A 204 1.42 4.18 -13.34
C LEU A 204 2.04 4.64 -12.02
N LEU A 205 1.29 5.45 -11.28
CA LEU A 205 1.72 5.97 -9.98
C LEU A 205 1.77 4.81 -8.98
N PRO A 206 2.95 4.51 -8.40
CA PRO A 206 3.05 3.45 -7.42
C PRO A 206 2.24 3.83 -6.18
N ARG A 207 1.69 2.80 -5.53
CA ARG A 207 1.02 3.00 -4.25
C ARG A 207 2.05 3.25 -3.17
N GLU A 208 1.90 4.38 -2.49
CA GLU A 208 2.74 4.81 -1.38
C GLU A 208 1.87 4.97 -0.14
N SER A 209 2.41 4.59 1.01
CA SER A 209 1.73 4.72 2.28
C SER A 209 2.71 5.19 3.34
N TYR A 210 2.40 6.28 4.02
CA TYR A 210 3.19 6.81 5.13
C TYR A 210 2.57 6.29 6.41
N VAL A 211 3.25 5.32 7.01
CA VAL A 211 2.82 4.61 8.22
C VAL A 211 3.46 5.31 9.41
N ILE A 212 2.71 6.20 10.06
CA ILE A 212 3.15 6.97 11.22
C ILE A 212 2.84 6.16 12.48
N THR A 213 3.87 5.74 13.20
CA THR A 213 3.74 5.04 14.49
C THR A 213 4.34 5.91 15.59
N ILE A 214 3.49 6.51 16.43
CA ILE A 214 3.94 7.46 17.46
C ILE A 214 4.43 6.68 18.68
N GLU A 215 5.67 6.93 19.10
CA GLU A 215 6.25 6.33 20.30
C GLU A 215 6.01 7.22 21.54
N ASP A 216 5.41 6.64 22.59
CA ASP A 216 5.31 7.28 23.91
C ASP A 216 6.29 6.64 24.90
N GLU A 217 7.45 7.27 25.04
CA GLU A 217 8.52 6.86 25.95
C GLU A 217 8.09 6.83 27.43
N ALA A 218 7.07 7.62 27.82
CA ALA A 218 6.63 7.69 29.21
C ALA A 218 5.74 6.50 29.61
N ALA A 219 5.10 5.85 28.64
CA ALA A 219 4.15 4.78 28.89
C ALA A 219 4.65 3.38 28.47
N ASP A 220 5.85 3.25 27.89
CA ASP A 220 6.31 2.05 27.17
C ASP A 220 5.25 1.55 26.17
N ARG A 221 4.48 2.49 25.61
CA ARG A 221 3.37 2.23 24.68
C ARG A 221 3.70 2.83 23.34
N ARG A 222 3.54 2.03 22.29
CA ARG A 222 3.40 2.54 20.93
C ARG A 222 1.94 2.86 20.71
N LEU A 223 1.63 4.09 20.31
CA LEU A 223 0.31 4.40 19.79
C LEU A 223 0.16 3.67 18.45
N ASP A 224 -1.04 3.15 18.16
CA ASP A 224 -1.29 2.33 16.98
C ASP A 224 -1.02 3.12 15.68
N ARG A 225 -0.80 2.42 14.56
CA ARG A 225 -0.34 3.01 13.30
C ARG A 225 -1.38 3.93 12.66
N ILE A 226 -0.95 5.08 12.17
CA ILE A 226 -1.74 5.94 11.27
C ILE A 226 -1.22 5.70 9.86
N VAL A 227 -2.10 5.31 8.93
CA VAL A 227 -1.70 5.08 7.53
C VAL A 227 -2.26 6.18 6.66
N LEU A 228 -1.38 7.04 6.13
CA LEU A 228 -1.71 8.03 5.11
C LEU A 228 -1.31 7.44 3.75
N SER A 229 -2.18 7.48 2.74
CA SER A 229 -1.90 6.85 1.44
C SER A 229 -2.21 7.77 0.28
N ASN A 230 -1.34 7.77 -0.74
CA ASN A 230 -1.53 8.59 -1.93
C ASN A 230 -2.70 8.07 -2.79
N CYS A 231 -3.23 8.95 -3.63
CA CYS A 231 -4.07 8.54 -4.74
C CYS A 231 -3.23 7.86 -5.82
N THR A 232 -3.77 6.77 -6.39
CA THR A 232 -3.14 6.05 -7.49
C THR A 232 -4.03 6.10 -8.74
N ASN A 233 -3.47 5.84 -9.92
CA ASN A 233 -4.20 5.82 -11.19
C ASN A 233 -4.47 4.38 -11.69
N GLU A 234 -4.57 3.41 -10.78
CA GLU A 234 -4.78 1.98 -11.08
C GLU A 234 -6.12 1.72 -11.81
N GLU A 235 -7.10 2.59 -11.62
CA GLU A 235 -8.40 2.53 -12.31
C GLU A 235 -8.30 2.90 -13.81
N VAL A 236 -7.19 3.50 -14.24
CA VAL A 236 -6.98 4.02 -15.61
C VAL A 236 -6.15 3.05 -16.47
N ILE A 237 -5.83 1.86 -15.95
CA ILE A 237 -5.09 0.85 -16.70
C ILE A 237 -5.85 0.50 -18.00
N PRO A 238 -5.18 0.45 -19.17
CA PRO A 238 -5.85 0.24 -20.45
C PRO A 238 -6.60 -1.09 -20.50
N ALA A 239 -7.85 -1.04 -20.98
CA ALA A 239 -8.77 -2.18 -21.02
C ALA A 239 -8.21 -3.35 -21.85
N GLU A 240 -7.46 -3.07 -22.91
CA GLU A 240 -6.81 -4.09 -23.73
C GLU A 240 -5.74 -4.88 -22.98
N LYS A 241 -4.95 -4.22 -22.10
CA LYS A 241 -3.94 -4.89 -21.28
C LYS A 241 -4.60 -5.77 -20.22
N LEU A 242 -5.67 -5.27 -19.61
CA LEU A 242 -6.51 -6.03 -18.70
C LEU A 242 -7.08 -7.27 -19.40
N ALA A 243 -7.78 -7.09 -20.51
CA ALA A 243 -8.39 -8.18 -21.27
C ALA A 243 -7.36 -9.25 -21.68
N GLN A 244 -6.20 -8.82 -22.20
CA GLN A 244 -5.13 -9.73 -22.60
C GLN A 244 -4.66 -10.61 -21.44
N ARG A 245 -4.32 -10.01 -20.29
CA ARG A 245 -3.90 -10.77 -19.10
C ARG A 245 -4.93 -11.82 -18.67
N TYR A 246 -6.20 -11.42 -18.60
CA TYR A 246 -7.27 -12.32 -18.15
C TYR A 246 -7.53 -13.44 -19.17
N PHE A 247 -7.42 -13.17 -20.48
CA PHE A 247 -7.50 -14.21 -21.50
C PHE A 247 -6.33 -15.19 -21.45
N ASP A 248 -5.11 -14.70 -21.25
CA ASP A 248 -3.94 -15.57 -21.10
C ASP A 248 -4.05 -16.46 -19.86
N LEU A 249 -4.57 -15.90 -18.76
CA LEU A 249 -4.83 -16.66 -17.55
C LEU A 249 -5.94 -17.69 -17.75
N GLU A 250 -7.07 -17.33 -18.36
CA GLU A 250 -8.14 -18.29 -18.71
C GLU A 250 -7.59 -19.45 -19.56
N TYR A 251 -6.75 -19.12 -20.55
CA TYR A 251 -6.12 -20.12 -21.39
C TYR A 251 -5.21 -21.06 -20.59
N LYS A 252 -4.38 -20.51 -19.69
CA LYS A 252 -3.54 -21.29 -18.76
C LYS A 252 -4.40 -22.22 -17.89
N LEU A 253 -5.51 -21.74 -17.34
CA LEU A 253 -6.39 -22.54 -16.47
C LEU A 253 -7.15 -23.67 -17.22
N ARG A 254 -7.43 -23.52 -18.52
CA ARG A 254 -8.11 -24.55 -19.33
C ARG A 254 -7.17 -25.61 -19.88
N LYS A 255 -5.91 -25.24 -20.15
CA LYS A 255 -4.94 -26.08 -20.85
C LYS A 255 -3.81 -26.59 -19.98
N ASP A 256 -3.98 -26.59 -18.66
CA ASP A 256 -2.96 -27.12 -17.76
C ASP A 256 -2.85 -28.64 -17.89
N LYS A 257 -2.05 -29.07 -18.86
CA LYS A 257 -1.82 -30.49 -19.20
C LYS A 257 -0.93 -31.19 -18.17
N ASP A 258 -0.29 -30.43 -17.27
CA ASP A 258 0.72 -30.90 -16.33
C ASP A 258 0.13 -31.33 -14.96
N PHE A 259 -1.21 -31.40 -14.83
CA PHE A 259 -1.89 -31.81 -13.58
C PHE A 259 -1.44 -31.02 -12.33
N ILE A 260 -1.06 -29.75 -12.51
CA ILE A 260 -0.63 -28.89 -11.40
C ILE A 260 -1.86 -28.42 -10.62
N LYS A 261 -1.94 -28.77 -9.32
CA LYS A 261 -3.00 -28.28 -8.44
C LYS A 261 -2.90 -26.76 -8.32
N THR A 262 -3.83 -26.04 -8.95
CA THR A 262 -3.83 -24.57 -8.99
C THR A 262 -4.74 -23.98 -7.92
N ASN A 263 -4.20 -23.04 -7.15
CA ASN A 263 -4.91 -22.19 -6.22
C ASN A 263 -4.89 -20.75 -6.74
N LEU A 264 -6.05 -20.18 -7.02
CA LEU A 264 -6.20 -18.79 -7.44
C LEU A 264 -6.52 -17.93 -6.22
N ILE A 265 -5.73 -16.88 -5.97
CA ILE A 265 -5.92 -15.95 -4.85
C ILE A 265 -6.28 -14.59 -5.44
N ILE A 266 -7.50 -14.11 -5.19
CA ILE A 266 -8.00 -12.85 -5.72
C ILE A 266 -8.08 -11.84 -4.58
N ASN A 267 -7.37 -10.72 -4.72
CA ASN A 267 -7.26 -9.75 -3.64
C ASN A 267 -7.11 -8.32 -4.19
N SER A 268 -7.68 -7.34 -3.49
CA SER A 268 -7.39 -5.92 -3.68
C SER A 268 -7.50 -5.42 -5.12
N LEU A 269 -8.60 -5.77 -5.77
CA LEU A 269 -8.97 -5.27 -7.09
C LEU A 269 -9.75 -3.95 -6.95
N THR A 270 -9.28 -2.92 -7.65
CA THR A 270 -9.82 -1.55 -7.60
C THR A 270 -10.40 -1.12 -8.94
N ASN A 271 -9.89 -1.67 -10.05
CA ASN A 271 -10.31 -1.31 -11.39
C ASN A 271 -11.66 -1.97 -11.78
N PRO A 272 -12.71 -1.21 -12.17
CA PRO A 272 -14.01 -1.75 -12.55
C PRO A 272 -13.99 -2.75 -13.71
N GLU A 273 -13.15 -2.50 -14.72
CA GLU A 273 -13.02 -3.41 -15.88
C GLU A 273 -12.30 -4.71 -15.46
N GLU A 274 -11.30 -4.60 -14.58
CA GLU A 274 -10.67 -5.78 -13.99
C GLU A 274 -11.66 -6.65 -13.23
N LEU A 275 -12.52 -6.03 -12.41
CA LEU A 275 -13.58 -6.70 -11.66
C LEU A 275 -14.57 -7.43 -12.57
N ARG A 276 -14.94 -6.83 -13.71
CA ARG A 276 -15.79 -7.45 -14.73
C ARG A 276 -15.13 -8.68 -15.33
N LEU A 277 -13.84 -8.62 -15.65
CA LEU A 277 -13.08 -9.74 -16.22
C LEU A 277 -12.87 -10.87 -15.21
N VAL A 278 -12.72 -10.55 -13.92
CA VAL A 278 -12.60 -11.53 -12.83
C VAL A 278 -13.83 -12.42 -12.76
N CYS A 279 -15.04 -11.88 -12.91
CA CYS A 279 -16.27 -12.69 -12.93
C CYS A 279 -16.24 -13.76 -14.03
N ARG A 280 -15.71 -13.41 -15.22
CA ARG A 280 -15.55 -14.36 -16.32
C ARG A 280 -14.46 -15.39 -16.03
N LEU A 281 -13.35 -14.98 -15.43
CA LEU A 281 -12.28 -15.87 -15.01
C LEU A 281 -12.76 -16.90 -13.97
N LEU A 282 -13.57 -16.48 -13.00
CA LEU A 282 -14.15 -17.35 -11.97
C LEU A 282 -14.98 -18.49 -12.57
N ASN A 283 -15.77 -18.23 -13.62
CA ASN A 283 -16.50 -19.26 -14.35
C ASN A 283 -15.55 -20.29 -15.00
N THR A 284 -14.44 -19.82 -15.56
CA THR A 284 -13.41 -20.70 -16.13
C THR A 284 -12.72 -21.52 -15.04
N ALA A 285 -12.36 -20.91 -13.92
CA ALA A 285 -11.76 -21.58 -12.77
C ALA A 285 -12.69 -22.68 -12.23
N TYR A 286 -13.98 -22.39 -12.07
CA TYR A 286 -14.99 -23.36 -11.66
C TYR A 286 -15.09 -24.53 -12.64
N ALA A 287 -15.23 -24.26 -13.94
CA ALA A 287 -15.31 -25.31 -14.96
C ALA A 287 -14.04 -26.19 -15.01
N SER A 288 -12.87 -25.61 -14.71
CA SER A 288 -11.59 -26.30 -14.63
C SER A 288 -11.30 -26.91 -13.23
N SER A 289 -12.23 -26.86 -12.28
CA SER A 289 -12.03 -27.34 -10.90
C SER A 289 -10.82 -26.72 -10.17
N VAL A 290 -10.53 -25.45 -10.47
CA VAL A 290 -9.46 -24.67 -9.84
C VAL A 290 -9.95 -24.12 -8.50
N THR A 291 -9.19 -24.37 -7.44
CA THR A 291 -9.52 -23.84 -6.10
C THR A 291 -9.33 -22.33 -6.11
N THR A 292 -10.32 -21.56 -5.70
CA THR A 292 -10.27 -20.10 -5.70
C THR A 292 -10.52 -19.54 -4.30
N PHE A 293 -9.64 -18.67 -3.85
CA PHE A 293 -9.71 -17.94 -2.60
C PHE A 293 -9.98 -16.47 -2.91
N LEU A 294 -11.12 -15.98 -2.42
CA LEU A 294 -11.43 -14.56 -2.46
C LEU A 294 -10.97 -13.96 -1.13
N CYS A 295 -10.06 -13.00 -1.22
CA CYS A 295 -9.63 -12.16 -0.10
C CYS A 295 -10.31 -10.78 -0.28
N PRO A 296 -11.59 -10.65 0.08
CA PRO A 296 -12.37 -9.51 -0.32
C PRO A 296 -11.88 -8.23 0.37
N THR A 297 -11.72 -7.18 -0.42
CA THR A 297 -11.73 -5.80 0.07
C THR A 297 -13.18 -5.32 0.14
N LYS A 298 -13.47 -4.26 0.92
CA LYS A 298 -14.79 -3.61 0.91
C LYS A 298 -15.27 -3.22 -0.50
N THR A 299 -14.34 -2.96 -1.41
CA THR A 299 -14.59 -2.67 -2.83
C THR A 299 -15.09 -3.90 -3.60
N LEU A 300 -14.50 -5.07 -3.37
CA LEU A 300 -14.92 -6.32 -4.04
C LEU A 300 -16.38 -6.66 -3.71
N PHE A 301 -16.79 -6.50 -2.45
CA PHE A 301 -18.17 -6.78 -2.02
C PHE A 301 -19.21 -5.89 -2.71
N LYS A 302 -18.92 -4.58 -2.88
CA LYS A 302 -19.85 -3.65 -3.55
C LYS A 302 -20.14 -4.01 -5.00
N CYS A 303 -19.23 -4.70 -5.68
CA CYS A 303 -19.40 -5.11 -7.07
C CYS A 303 -20.11 -6.45 -7.24
N PHE A 304 -20.21 -7.27 -6.18
CA PHE A 304 -21.03 -8.48 -6.20
C PHE A 304 -22.51 -8.19 -5.90
N ASP A 305 -22.80 -7.04 -5.29
CA ASP A 305 -24.17 -6.61 -4.96
C ASP A 305 -24.89 -5.87 -6.11
N ALA A 306 -24.20 -5.60 -7.23
CA ALA A 306 -24.72 -4.88 -8.40
C ALA A 306 -25.06 -5.82 -9.56
#